data_AF-A0A819T8J7-F1
#
_entry.id   AF-A0A819T8J7-F1
#
_cell.length_a   1.000
_cell.length_b   1.000
_cell.length_c   1.000
_cell.angle_alpha   90.00
_cell.angle_beta   90.00
_cell.angle_gamma   90.00
#
_symmetry.space_group_name_H-M   'P 1'
#
loop_
_entity.id
_entity.type
_entity.pdbx_description
1 polymer ?
#
loop_
_entity_poly.entity_id
_entity_poly.type
_entity_poly.pdbx_seq_one_letter_code
_entity_poly.pdbx_strand_id
1 'polypeptide(L)' 'MTTLDTAKQAAARAAVDDHINSLDVAIDGVSEIDVQFNCLKGGGGGCHTQEKLVASCAKKFIVIGDEA' A
#
# COMPACT_ATOMS: atom_id res chain seq x y z
N MET A 1 -8.14 16.39 -3.11
CA MET A 1 -8.63 15.04 -2.78
C MET A 1 -7.97 14.08 -3.75
N THR A 2 -6.80 13.55 -3.40
CA THR A 2 -6.09 12.58 -4.24
C THR A 2 -6.51 11.17 -3.86
N THR A 3 -6.35 10.21 -4.77
CA THR A 3 -6.60 8.77 -4.57
C THR A 3 -5.94 8.23 -3.30
N LEU A 4 -4.81 8.82 -2.91
CA LEU A 4 -4.09 8.50 -1.69
C LEU A 4 -4.89 8.81 -0.41
N ASP A 5 -5.66 9.90 -0.38
CA ASP A 5 -6.51 10.26 0.78
C ASP A 5 -7.66 9.27 1.00
N THR A 6 -8.14 8.63 -0.07
CA THR A 6 -9.21 7.64 0.01
C THR A 6 -8.69 6.28 0.51
N ALA A 7 -7.52 5.84 0.02
CA ALA A 7 -6.87 4.63 0.52
C ALA A 7 -6.38 4.79 1.98
N LYS A 8 -5.85 5.96 2.33
CA LYS A 8 -5.50 6.35 3.71
C LYS A 8 -6.70 6.25 4.65
N GLN A 9 -7.88 6.74 4.23
CA GLN A 9 -9.10 6.61 5.01
C GLN A 9 -9.61 5.18 5.07
N ALA A 10 -9.50 4.38 4.00
CA ALA A 10 -10.00 3.01 3.97
C ALA A 10 -9.22 2.05 4.88
N ALA A 11 -7.89 2.14 4.94
CA ALA A 11 -7.10 1.27 5.83
C ALA A 11 -7.18 1.70 7.31
N ALA A 12 -7.19 3.01 7.58
CA ALA A 12 -7.45 3.52 8.92
C ALA A 12 -8.89 3.23 9.38
N ARG A 13 -9.87 3.27 8.47
CA ARG A 13 -11.23 2.78 8.72
C ARG A 13 -11.25 1.28 8.93
N ALA A 14 -10.58 0.46 8.13
CA ALA A 14 -10.60 -0.99 8.32
C ALA A 14 -10.11 -1.45 9.70
N ALA A 15 -9.25 -0.67 10.35
CA ALA A 15 -8.79 -0.92 11.71
C ALA A 15 -9.76 -0.43 12.81
N VAL A 16 -10.78 0.38 12.49
CA VAL A 16 -11.66 1.08 13.46
C VAL A 16 -13.17 0.90 13.13
N ASP A 17 -13.50 0.51 11.91
CA ASP A 17 -14.84 0.39 11.33
C ASP A 17 -15.21 -1.10 11.25
N ASP A 18 -16.13 -1.52 12.13
CA ASP A 18 -16.69 -2.88 12.20
C ASP A 18 -17.33 -3.34 10.88
N HIS A 19 -17.52 -2.46 9.89
CA HIS A 19 -18.07 -2.79 8.58
C HIS A 19 -17.02 -3.25 7.55
N ILE A 20 -15.72 -3.06 7.79
CA ILE A 20 -14.67 -3.60 6.92
C ILE A 20 -14.03 -4.82 7.58
N ASN A 21 -14.53 -5.99 7.21
CA ASN A 21 -14.12 -7.27 7.81
C ASN A 21 -12.69 -7.71 7.46
N SER A 22 -12.18 -7.37 6.26
CA SER A 22 -10.80 -7.69 5.86
C SER A 22 -10.37 -6.96 4.59
N LEU A 23 -9.07 -6.64 4.47
CA LEU A 23 -8.45 -6.16 3.24
C LEU A 23 -7.81 -7.33 2.46
N ASP A 24 -8.39 -7.71 1.34
CA ASP A 24 -7.90 -8.87 0.58
C ASP A 24 -6.68 -8.56 -0.28
N VAL A 25 -6.68 -7.41 -0.96
CA VAL A 25 -5.63 -7.03 -1.91
C VAL A 25 -5.28 -5.55 -1.75
N ALA A 26 -3.98 -5.25 -1.68
CA ALA A 26 -3.44 -3.91 -1.86
C ALA A 26 -2.53 -3.89 -3.11
N ILE A 27 -2.67 -2.84 -3.92
CA ILE A 27 -1.87 -2.63 -5.13
C ILE A 27 -1.18 -1.28 -5.02
N ASP A 28 0.12 -1.23 -5.26
CA ASP A 28 0.91 0.00 -5.13
C ASP A 28 2.10 0.03 -6.12
N GLY A 29 2.72 1.20 -6.27
CA GLY A 29 3.95 1.37 -7.03
C GLY A 29 5.20 0.99 -6.23
N VAL A 30 6.29 0.72 -6.97
CA VAL A 30 7.61 0.45 -6.41
C VAL A 30 8.67 1.31 -7.12
N SER A 31 9.69 1.77 -6.38
CA SER A 31 10.83 2.51 -6.96
C SER A 31 11.93 1.56 -7.40
N GLU A 32 12.28 0.57 -6.58
CA GLU A 32 13.20 -0.53 -6.95
C GLU A 32 12.71 -1.83 -6.29
N ILE A 33 12.94 -2.97 -6.96
CA ILE A 33 12.57 -4.29 -6.45
C ILE A 33 13.70 -5.28 -6.67
N ASP A 34 13.96 -6.15 -5.69
CA ASP A 34 14.95 -7.22 -5.83
C ASP A 34 14.30 -8.59 -6.15
N VAL A 35 15.13 -9.60 -6.42
CA VAL A 35 14.70 -10.97 -6.75
C VAL A 35 13.99 -11.70 -5.60
N GLN A 36 14.04 -11.16 -4.39
CA GLN A 36 13.33 -11.68 -3.21
C GLN A 36 12.02 -10.92 -2.97
N PHE A 37 11.62 -10.03 -3.88
CA PHE A 37 10.46 -9.15 -3.78
C PHE A 37 10.54 -8.12 -2.64
N ASN A 38 11.74 -7.79 -2.16
CA ASN A 38 11.91 -6.64 -1.29
C ASN A 38 11.76 -5.37 -2.13
N CYS A 39 10.89 -4.47 -1.67
CA CYS A 39 10.54 -3.25 -2.41
C CYS A 39 11.13 -2.02 -1.71
N LEU A 40 11.93 -1.25 -2.44
CA LEU A 40 12.24 0.13 -2.07
C LEU A 40 11.09 1.03 -2.50
N LYS A 41 10.49 1.69 -1.51
CA LYS A 41 9.40 2.66 -1.67
C LYS A 41 9.89 3.98 -1.10
N GLY A 42 9.93 5.03 -1.91
CA GLY A 42 10.40 6.32 -1.38
C GLY A 42 10.71 7.44 -2.37
N GLY A 43 10.55 7.23 -3.68
CA GLY A 43 10.99 8.24 -4.67
C GLY A 43 10.17 9.55 -4.74
N GLY A 44 8.90 9.57 -4.32
CA GLY A 44 7.97 10.61 -4.83
C GLY A 44 7.18 11.49 -3.84
N GLY A 45 7.03 11.17 -2.55
CA GLY A 45 6.03 11.90 -1.75
C GLY A 45 5.90 11.64 -0.25
N GLY A 46 6.86 10.98 0.41
CA GLY A 46 6.86 10.86 1.88
C GLY A 46 5.73 10.02 2.50
N CYS A 47 5.02 9.21 1.70
CA CYS A 47 3.86 8.42 2.15
C CYS A 47 4.19 6.96 2.52
N HIS A 48 5.47 6.60 2.55
CA HIS A 48 5.96 5.23 2.76
C HIS A 48 5.48 4.59 4.08
N THR A 49 5.26 5.36 5.15
CA THR A 49 4.70 4.81 6.40
C THR A 49 3.25 4.33 6.20
N GLN A 50 2.46 5.09 5.46
CA GLN A 50 1.06 4.77 5.18
C GLN A 50 0.95 3.63 4.17
N GLU A 51 1.78 3.65 3.13
CA GLU A 51 1.88 2.57 2.14
C GLU A 51 2.21 1.23 2.81
N LYS A 52 3.18 1.22 3.74
CA LYS A 52 3.52 0.02 4.53
C LYS A 52 2.39 -0.43 5.43
N LEU A 53 1.67 0.50 6.06
CA LEU A 53 0.52 0.16 6.91
C LEU A 53 -0.55 -0.57 6.09
N VAL A 54 -0.97 0.01 4.96
CA VAL A 54 -1.96 -0.59 4.04
C VAL A 54 -1.49 -1.96 3.56
N ALA A 55 -0.23 -2.09 3.12
CA ALA A 55 0.35 -3.35 2.66
C ALA A 55 0.35 -4.42 3.76
N SER A 56 0.67 -4.04 5.00
CA SER A 56 0.68 -4.96 6.15
C SER A 56 -0.70 -5.47 6.57
N CYS A 57 -1.76 -4.71 6.26
CA CYS A 57 -3.15 -5.11 6.52
C CYS A 57 -3.74 -6.01 5.42
N ALA A 58 -3.10 -6.09 4.24
CA ALA A 58 -3.64 -6.82 3.10
C ALA A 58 -3.24 -8.30 3.11
N LYS A 59 -4.16 -9.20 2.76
CA LYS A 59 -3.82 -10.63 2.57
C LYS A 59 -2.86 -10.85 1.40
N LYS A 60 -2.94 -9.99 0.36
CA LYS A 60 -2.02 -9.97 -0.78
C LYS A 60 -1.59 -8.54 -1.07
N PHE A 61 -0.29 -8.36 -1.24
CA PHE A 61 0.29 -7.11 -1.70
C PHE A 61 0.90 -7.32 -3.08
N ILE A 62 0.50 -6.48 -4.03
CA ILE A 62 0.94 -6.53 -5.43
C ILE A 62 1.61 -5.20 -5.75
N VAL A 63 2.81 -5.26 -6.31
CA VAL A 63 3.53 -4.07 -6.77
C VAL A 63 3.56 -4.01 -8.28
N ILE A 64 3.49 -2.79 -8.82
CA ILE A 64 3.60 -2.51 -10.25
C ILE A 64 4.74 -1.52 -10.46
N GLY A 65 5.66 -1.86 -11.35
CA GLY A 65 6.77 -1.02 -11.79
C GLY A 65 7.09 -1.31 -13.25
N ASP A 66 7.83 -0.42 -13.88
CA ASP A 66 8.47 -0.66 -15.17
C ASP A 66 9.84 -1.36 -14.98
N GLU A 67 10.47 -1.75 -16.08
CA GLU A 67 11.76 -2.48 -16.10
C GLU A 67 12.98 -1.54 -15.94
N ALA A 68 12.77 -0.25 -15.62
CA ALA A 68 13.76 0.82 -15.74
C ALA A 68 15.07 0.60 -14.95
#